data_AF-A0A2N5ZCD8-F1
#
_entry.id   AF-A0A2N5ZCD8-F1
#
_cell.length_a   1.000
_cell.length_b   1.000
_cell.length_c   1.000
_cell.angle_alpha   90.00
_cell.angle_beta   90.00
_cell.angle_gamma   90.00
#
_symmetry.space_group_name_H-M   'P 1'
#
loop_
_entity.id
_entity.type
_entity.pdbx_description
1 polymer ?
#
loop_
_entity_poly.entity_id
_entity_poly.type
_entity_poly.pdbx_seq_one_letter_code
_entity_poly.pdbx_strand_id
1 'polypeptide(L)' 'MKMLDHQKIILRNIYHNKTLFAKELKKSTQWLNETEIADLQQWINKELGDKYSKEARTFLESA' A
#
# COMPACT_ATOMS: atom_id res chain seq x y z
N MET A 1 15.43 8.05 -7.39
CA MET A 1 14.03 7.78 -6.98
C MET A 1 14.06 6.47 -6.21
N LYS A 2 13.67 6.41 -4.93
CA LYS A 2 13.70 5.17 -4.14
C LYS A 2 12.49 4.29 -4.53
N MET A 3 12.61 2.97 -4.43
CA MET A 3 11.54 2.05 -4.83
C MET A 3 10.24 2.31 -4.06
N LEU A 4 10.32 2.65 -2.77
CA LEU A 4 9.17 3.03 -1.96
C LEU A 4 8.35 4.19 -2.56
N ASP A 5 9.00 5.26 -3.04
CA ASP A 5 8.31 6.43 -3.60
C ASP A 5 7.56 6.06 -4.89
N HIS A 6 8.15 5.19 -5.71
CA HIS A 6 7.52 4.69 -6.92
C HIS A 6 6.25 3.88 -6.59
N GLN A 7 6.33 2.99 -5.60
CA GLN A 7 5.17 2.21 -5.17
C GLN A 7 4.06 3.10 -4.61
N LYS A 8 4.38 4.13 -3.81
CA LYS A 8 3.41 5.11 -3.31
C LYS A 8 2.63 5.81 -4.42
N ILE A 9 3.30 6.19 -5.52
CA ILE A 9 2.65 6.83 -6.68
C ILE A 9 1.66 5.88 -7.35
N ILE A 10 2.07 4.63 -7.61
CA ILE A 10 1.21 3.62 -8.23
C ILE A 10 -0.03 3.40 -7.36
N LEU A 11 0.19 3.11 -6.07
CA LEU A 11 -0.85 2.84 -5.09
C LEU A 11 -1.84 3.99 -4.95
N ARG A 12 -1.35 5.25 -4.95
CA ARG A 12 -2.19 6.45 -4.94
C ARG A 12 -3.06 6.60 -6.18
N ASN A 13 -2.63 6.11 -7.35
CA ASN A 13 -3.41 6.24 -8.57
C ASN A 13 -4.51 5.17 -8.67
N ILE A 14 -4.29 4.00 -8.07
CA ILE A 14 -5.19 2.84 -8.20
C ILE A 14 -6.05 2.57 -6.95
N TYR A 15 -5.93 3.38 -5.89
CA TYR A 15 -6.61 3.14 -4.61
C TYR A 15 -8.14 2.97 -4.71
N HIS A 16 -8.77 3.58 -5.71
CA HIS A 16 -10.21 3.49 -5.97
C HIS A 16 -10.63 2.11 -6.51
N ASN A 17 -9.71 1.33 -7.07
CA ASN A 17 -9.95 -0.01 -7.56
C ASN A 17 -9.37 -1.03 -6.58
N LYS A 18 -10.21 -1.52 -5.65
CA LYS A 18 -9.79 -2.43 -4.56
C LYS A 18 -9.00 -3.64 -5.05
N THR A 19 -9.45 -4.27 -6.13
CA THR A 19 -8.82 -5.49 -6.67
C THR A 19 -7.44 -5.20 -7.23
N LEU A 20 -7.30 -4.12 -8.00
CA LEU A 20 -6.00 -3.71 -8.55
C LEU A 20 -5.06 -3.22 -7.46
N PHE A 21 -5.59 -2.43 -6.51
CA PHE A 21 -4.86 -1.94 -5.36
C PHE A 21 -4.25 -3.08 -4.53
N ALA A 22 -5.04 -4.11 -4.17
CA ALA A 22 -4.54 -5.25 -3.41
C ALA A 22 -3.45 -6.04 -4.16
N LYS A 23 -3.61 -6.22 -5.48
CA LYS A 23 -2.62 -6.90 -6.33
C LYS A 23 -1.31 -6.14 -6.38
N GLU A 24 -1.36 -4.83 -6.59
CA GLU A 24 -0.16 -3.99 -6.65
C GLU A 24 0.46 -3.82 -5.26
N LEU A 25 -0.31 -3.70 -4.18
CA LEU A 25 0.22 -3.66 -2.82
C LEU A 25 1.01 -4.94 -2.50
N LYS A 26 0.45 -6.11 -2.83
CA LYS A 26 1.14 -7.39 -2.67
C LYS A 26 2.43 -7.46 -3.49
N LYS A 27 2.45 -6.89 -4.70
CA LYS A 27 3.67 -6.80 -5.49
C LYS A 27 4.66 -5.86 -4.81
N SER A 28 4.24 -4.65 -4.41
CA SER A 28 5.10 -3.65 -3.76
C SER A 28 5.88 -4.25 -2.60
N THR A 29 5.26 -5.06 -1.73
CA THR A 29 5.95 -5.69 -0.60
C THR A 29 7.01 -6.72 -0.99
N GLN A 30 7.00 -7.25 -2.21
CA GLN A 30 8.05 -8.16 -2.70
C GLN A 30 9.36 -7.44 -3.07
N TRP A 31 9.31 -6.13 -3.31
CA TRP A 31 10.47 -5.32 -3.75
C TRP A 31 10.99 -4.39 -2.65
N LEU A 32 10.37 -4.40 -1.49
CA LEU A 32 10.67 -3.52 -0.37
C LEU A 32 11.25 -4.32 0.79
N ASN A 33 12.19 -3.74 1.51
CA ASN A 33 12.66 -4.32 2.78
C ASN A 33 11.65 -4.06 3.91
N GLU A 34 11.85 -4.68 5.07
CA GLU A 34 10.95 -4.58 6.22
C GLU A 34 10.72 -3.12 6.68
N THR A 35 11.76 -2.29 6.68
CA THR A 35 11.64 -0.86 7.03
C THR A 35 10.79 -0.11 6.02
N GLU A 36 11.01 -0.34 4.72
CA GLU A 36 10.22 0.28 3.65
C GLU A 36 8.77 -0.21 3.64
N ILE A 37 8.52 -1.47 4.01
CA ILE A 37 7.18 -2.01 4.18
C ILE A 37 6.46 -1.29 5.32
N ALA A 38 7.12 -1.12 6.47
CA ALA A 38 6.55 -0.39 7.61
C ALA A 38 6.24 1.09 7.23
N ASP A 39 7.15 1.75 6.52
CA ASP A 39 6.94 3.11 6.01
C ASP A 39 5.77 3.18 5.01
N LEU A 40 5.62 2.15 4.16
CA LEU A 40 4.51 2.06 3.21
C LEU A 40 3.18 1.89 3.93
N GLN A 41 3.12 1.01 4.94
CA GLN A 41 1.94 0.79 5.78
C GLN A 41 1.51 2.06 6.49
N GLN A 42 2.46 2.78 7.11
CA GLN A 42 2.17 4.04 7.78
C GLN A 42 1.64 5.10 6.80
N TRP A 43 2.26 5.18 5.61
CA TRP A 43 1.84 6.11 4.57
C TRP A 43 0.43 5.81 4.05
N ILE A 44 0.12 4.54 3.77
CA ILE A 44 -1.22 4.05 3.39
C ILE A 44 -2.25 4.48 4.45
N ASN A 45 -1.98 4.20 5.72
CA ASN A 45 -2.90 4.52 6.81
C ASN A 45 -3.15 6.03 6.93
N LYS A 46 -2.11 6.85 6.70
CA LYS A 46 -2.21 8.31 6.79
C LYS A 46 -2.91 8.96 5.59
N GLU A 47 -2.52 8.58 4.37
CA GLU A 47 -2.97 9.27 3.15
C GLU A 47 -4.29 8.74 2.60
N LEU A 48 -4.58 7.48 2.90
CA LEU A 48 -5.69 6.76 2.29
C LEU A 48 -6.62 6.16 3.36
N GLY A 49 -6.30 6.26 4.66
CA GLY A 49 -7.07 5.70 5.78
C GLY A 49 -8.57 6.04 5.78
N ASP A 50 -8.92 7.28 5.47
CA ASP A 50 -10.33 7.71 5.38
C ASP A 50 -11.05 7.21 4.12
N LYS A 51 -10.29 6.83 3.09
CA LYS A 51 -10.80 6.32 1.80
C LYS A 51 -10.65 4.81 1.66
N TYR A 52 -9.96 4.15 2.60
CA TYR A 52 -9.84 2.72 2.65
C TYR A 52 -11.14 2.14 3.17
N SER A 53 -11.86 1.51 2.26
CA SER A 53 -12.85 0.52 2.63
C SER A 53 -12.17 -0.56 3.48
N LYS A 54 -12.89 -1.04 4.51
CA LYS A 54 -12.45 -2.02 5.51
C LYS A 54 -11.53 -3.15 5.00
N GLU A 55 -11.64 -3.55 3.73
CA GLU A 55 -10.88 -4.66 3.14
C GLU A 55 -9.35 -4.45 3.08
N ALA A 56 -8.84 -3.23 2.89
CA ALA A 56 -7.38 -3.01 2.85
C ALA A 56 -6.74 -3.15 4.24
N ARG A 57 -7.49 -2.81 5.28
CA ARG A 57 -7.09 -2.97 6.68
C ARG A 57 -6.88 -4.44 7.02
N THR A 58 -7.75 -5.33 6.54
CA THR A 58 -7.62 -6.78 6.74
C THR A 58 -6.35 -7.34 6.11
N PHE A 59 -5.94 -6.84 4.95
CA PHE A 59 -4.72 -7.31 4.28
C PHE A 59 -3.43 -6.89 5.02
N LEU A 60 -3.45 -5.72 5.67
CA LEU A 60 -2.30 -5.20 6.41
C LEU A 60 -2.22 -5.70 7.85
N GLU A 61 -3.35 -6.01 8.49
CA GLU A 61 -3.38 -6.62 9.83
C GLU A 61 -3.00 -8.12 9.81
N SER A 62 -2.94 -8.74 8.63
CA SER A 62 -2.61 -10.16 8.43
C SER A 62 -1.18 -10.42 7.90
N ALA A 63 -0.40 -9.37 7.63
CA ALA A 63 0.96 -9.42 7.08
C ALA A 63 1.98 -9.02 8.14
#